data_AF-A0A3C0YW18-F1
#
_entry.id   AF-A0A3C0YW18-F1
#
_cell.length_a   1.000
_cell.length_b   1.000
_cell.length_c   1.000
_cell.angle_alpha   90.00
_cell.angle_beta   90.00
_cell.angle_gamma   90.00
#
_symmetry.space_group_name_H-M   'P 1'
#
loop_
_entity.id
_entity.type
_entity.pdbx_description
1 polymer ?
#
loop_
_entity_poly.entity_id
_entity_poly.type
_entity_poly.pdbx_seq_one_letter_code
_entity_poly.pdbx_strand_id
1 'polypeptide(L)'
;MTHTELNDPRDAVAEHLKALKGYAKKNLLHGEELSEAEQADKSTRLIEFVAIGSSFRLTEKEMVQLIFRDMLREPKQCGCPSCRARINETKSA
;
A
#
# COMPACT_ATOMS: atom_id res chain seq x y z
N MET A 1 -22.84 28.68 -4.75
CA MET A 1 -21.42 28.59 -4.35
C MET A 1 -21.27 27.28 -3.61
N THR A 2 -20.63 26.30 -4.23
CA THR A 2 -20.48 24.95 -3.66
C THR A 2 -19.50 25.03 -2.49
N HIS A 3 -19.98 24.69 -1.30
CA HIS A 3 -19.15 24.42 -0.14
C HIS A 3 -18.17 23.32 -0.52
N THR A 4 -16.90 23.67 -0.72
CA THR A 4 -15.83 22.69 -0.82
C THR A 4 -15.73 22.05 0.56
N GLU A 5 -16.22 20.82 0.67
CA GLU A 5 -16.02 20.00 1.86
C GLU A 5 -14.52 20.03 2.17
N LEU A 6 -14.18 20.61 3.32
CA LEU A 6 -12.88 20.43 3.94
C LEU A 6 -12.79 18.95 4.28
N ASN A 7 -12.34 18.14 3.31
CA ASN A 7 -12.07 16.72 3.53
C ASN A 7 -11.23 16.62 4.82
N ASP A 8 -11.70 15.82 5.78
CA ASP A 8 -10.98 15.63 7.03
C ASP A 8 -9.55 15.22 6.67
N PRO A 9 -8.51 15.79 7.31
CA PRO A 9 -7.13 15.45 6.98
C PRO A 9 -6.85 13.94 7.06
N ARG A 10 -7.65 13.18 7.82
CA ARG A 10 -7.60 11.71 7.83
C ARG A 10 -8.13 11.09 6.55
N ASP A 11 -9.18 11.64 5.95
CA ASP A 11 -9.72 11.16 4.68
C ASP A 11 -8.72 11.41 3.54
N ALA A 12 -8.10 12.59 3.53
CA ALA A 12 -7.01 12.90 2.59
C ALA A 12 -5.83 11.92 2.74
N VAL A 13 -5.38 11.65 3.96
CA VAL A 13 -4.32 10.67 4.24
C VAL A 13 -4.71 9.26 3.83
N ALA A 14 -5.95 8.85 4.07
CA ALA A 14 -6.45 7.53 3.69
C ALA A 14 -6.40 7.34 2.17
N GLU A 15 -6.82 8.36 1.41
CA GLU A 15 -6.77 8.33 -0.05
C GLU A 15 -5.33 8.31 -0.58
N HIS A 16 -4.44 9.14 -0.04
CA HIS A 16 -3.01 9.09 -0.41
C HIS A 16 -2.40 7.73 -0.11
N LEU A 17 -2.66 7.18 1.08
CA LEU A 17 -2.14 5.88 1.49
C LEU A 17 -2.65 4.75 0.60
N LYS A 18 -3.93 4.81 0.20
CA LYS A 18 -4.53 3.83 -0.71
C LYS A 18 -3.89 3.88 -2.09
N ALA A 19 -3.67 5.08 -2.64
CA ALA A 19 -2.99 5.26 -3.93
C ALA A 19 -1.53 4.76 -3.88
N LEU A 20 -0.78 5.16 -2.86
CA LEU A 20 0.61 4.72 -2.65
C LEU A 20 0.71 3.20 -2.51
N LYS A 21 -0.25 2.56 -1.82
CA LYS A 21 -0.36 1.10 -1.78
C LYS A 21 -0.61 0.48 -3.15
N GLY A 22 -1.49 1.09 -3.96
CA GLY A 22 -1.73 0.67 -5.33
C GLY A 22 -0.46 0.68 -6.17
N TYR A 23 0.29 1.79 -6.15
CA TYR A 23 1.55 1.92 -6.87
C TYR A 23 2.61 0.92 -6.41
N ALA A 24 2.74 0.72 -5.09
CA ALA A 24 3.67 -0.25 -4.54
C ALA A 24 3.31 -1.69 -4.97
N LYS A 25 2.03 -2.06 -4.97
CA LYS A 25 1.59 -3.39 -5.45
C LYS A 25 1.90 -3.58 -6.93
N LYS A 26 1.51 -2.61 -7.76
CA LYS A 26 1.72 -2.65 -9.21
C LYS A 26 3.20 -2.83 -9.54
N ASN A 27 4.06 -2.00 -8.95
CA ASN A 27 5.47 -2.01 -9.28
C ASN A 27 6.28 -3.13 -8.62
N LEU A 28 6.03 -3.42 -7.34
CA LEU A 28 6.87 -4.36 -6.58
C LEU A 28 6.34 -5.79 -6.56
N LEU A 29 5.02 -5.99 -6.58
CA LEU A 29 4.43 -7.34 -6.54
C LEU A 29 4.15 -7.89 -7.93
N HIS A 30 3.68 -7.04 -8.85
CA HIS A 30 3.37 -7.48 -10.21
C HIS A 30 4.50 -7.23 -11.22
N GLY A 31 5.51 -6.43 -10.83
CA GLY A 31 6.62 -6.07 -11.72
C GLY A 31 6.22 -5.13 -12.86
N GLU A 32 5.08 -4.45 -12.74
CA GLU A 32 4.58 -3.53 -13.77
C GLU A 32 5.22 -2.14 -13.62
N GLU A 33 5.59 -1.53 -14.74
CA GLU A 33 6.08 -0.16 -14.73
C GLU A 33 4.94 0.83 -14.48
N LEU A 34 5.24 1.90 -13.73
CA LEU A 34 4.32 3.03 -13.58
C LEU A 34 4.48 3.95 -14.79
N SER A 35 3.35 4.30 -15.41
CA SER A 35 3.32 5.36 -16.43
C SER A 35 3.79 6.70 -15.86
N GLU A 36 4.18 7.63 -16.73
CA GLU A 36 4.63 8.97 -16.31
C GLU A 36 3.59 9.69 -15.44
N ALA A 37 2.31 9.57 -15.79
CA ALA A 37 1.21 10.14 -14.99
C ALA A 37 1.12 9.49 -13.60
N GLU A 38 1.27 8.17 -13.50
CA GLU A 38 1.28 7.46 -12.22
C GLU A 38 2.52 7.81 -11.39
N GLN A 39 3.68 8.03 -12.01
CA GLN A 39 4.88 8.48 -11.30
C GLN A 39 4.73 9.90 -10.75
N ALA A 40 4.11 10.79 -11.52
CA ALA A 40 3.82 12.15 -11.08
C ALA A 40 2.80 12.19 -9.92
N ASP A 41 1.71 11.41 -10.03
CA ASP A 41 0.73 11.29 -8.94
C ASP A 41 1.37 10.68 -7.70
N LYS A 42 2.09 9.55 -7.82
CA LYS A 42 2.84 8.93 -6.72
C LYS A 42 3.71 9.94 -5.99
N SER A 43 4.45 10.77 -6.73
CA SER A 43 5.35 11.77 -6.15
C SER A 43 4.58 12.84 -5.38
N THR A 44 3.50 13.35 -5.97
CA THR A 44 2.60 14.32 -5.30
C THR A 44 2.02 13.75 -4.01
N ARG A 45 1.47 12.53 -4.08
CA ARG A 45 0.87 11.84 -2.94
C ARG A 45 1.87 11.53 -1.85
N LEU A 46 3.11 11.19 -2.20
CA LEU A 46 4.17 10.93 -1.22
C LEU A 46 4.54 12.20 -0.46
N ILE A 47 4.66 13.34 -1.17
CA ILE A 47 4.95 14.64 -0.56
C ILE A 47 3.84 15.02 0.44
N GLU A 48 2.58 14.93 0.02
CA GLU A 48 1.42 15.25 0.87
C GLU A 48 1.35 14.28 2.08
N PHE A 49 1.52 12.98 1.84
CA PHE A 49 1.51 11.97 2.89
C PHE A 49 2.61 12.19 3.93
N VAL A 50 3.83 12.54 3.49
CA VAL A 50 4.95 12.85 4.40
C VAL A 50 4.70 14.13 5.18
N ALA A 51 4.18 15.18 4.53
CA ALA A 51 3.85 16.43 5.20
C ALA A 51 2.80 16.21 6.31
N ILE A 52 1.74 15.46 6.00
CA ILE A 52 0.70 15.17 6.97
C ILE A 52 1.21 14.22 8.06
N GLY A 53 1.91 13.14 7.70
CA GLY A 53 2.49 12.20 8.66
C GLY A 53 3.46 12.85 9.65
N SER A 54 4.28 13.78 9.15
CA SER A 54 5.19 14.58 9.99
C SER A 54 4.43 15.48 10.97
N SER A 55 3.28 16.03 10.57
CA SER A 55 2.42 16.82 11.48
C SER A 55 1.82 15.97 12.61
N PHE A 56 1.63 14.67 12.37
CA PHE A 56 1.25 13.67 13.38
C PHE A 56 2.45 13.02 14.11
N ARG A 57 3.67 13.53 13.91
CA ARG A 57 4.92 13.01 14.51
C ARG A 57 5.25 11.55 14.14
N LEU A 58 4.76 11.08 12.99
CA LEU A 58 5.17 9.79 12.46
C LEU A 58 6.60 9.86 11.96
N THR A 59 7.39 8.85 12.29
CA THR A 59 8.72 8.65 11.73
C THR A 59 8.64 8.16 10.29
N GLU A 60 9.70 8.37 9.51
CA GLU A 60 9.82 7.80 8.17
C GLU A 60 9.61 6.27 8.18
N LYS A 61 10.16 5.58 9.18
CA LYS A 61 9.96 4.14 9.37
C LYS A 61 8.48 3.77 9.51
N GLU A 62 7.72 4.51 10.32
CA GLU A 62 6.28 4.26 10.50
C GLU A 62 5.50 4.56 9.22
N MET A 63 5.84 5.64 8.52
CA MET A 63 5.24 5.99 7.22
C MET A 63 5.48 4.90 6.17
N VAL A 64 6.71 4.42 6.05
CA VAL A 64 7.08 3.28 5.19
C VAL A 64 6.31 2.02 5.60
N GLN A 65 6.24 1.71 6.89
CA GLN A 65 5.46 0.58 7.38
C GLN A 65 3.97 0.70 7.02
N LEU A 66 3.38 1.88 7.06
CA LEU A 66 1.98 2.09 6.67
C LEU A 66 1.77 1.81 5.19
N ILE A 67 2.67 2.28 4.33
CA ILE A 67 2.64 2.02 2.89
C ILE A 67 2.73 0.51 2.66
N PHE A 68 3.77 -0.16 3.17
CA PHE A 68 4.02 -1.60 2.90
C PHE A 68 3.21 -2.59 3.76
N ARG A 69 2.37 -2.09 4.68
CA ARG A 69 1.56 -2.96 5.55
C ARG A 69 0.70 -3.88 4.71
N ASP A 70 0.74 -5.17 5.06
CA ASP A 70 -0.02 -6.26 4.44
C ASP A 70 0.36 -6.59 2.98
N MET A 71 1.37 -5.94 2.38
CA MET A 71 1.83 -6.28 1.03
C MET A 71 2.81 -7.46 0.99
N LEU A 72 3.70 -7.56 1.97
CA LEU A 72 4.78 -8.57 2.01
C LEU A 72 4.49 -9.73 2.95
N ARG A 73 3.23 -9.89 3.39
CA ARG A 73 2.89 -11.02 4.26
C ARG A 73 2.98 -12.30 3.45
N GLU A 74 3.92 -13.16 3.84
CA GLU A 74 3.89 -14.56 3.41
C GLU A 74 2.49 -15.13 3.70
N PRO A 75 1.92 -15.93 2.79
CA PRO A 75 0.69 -16.64 3.08
C PRO A 75 0.85 -17.37 4.41
N LYS A 76 -0.10 -17.21 5.33
CA LYS A 76 -0.13 -18.01 6.56
C LYS A 76 -0.28 -19.48 6.16
N GLN A 77 0.83 -20.19 6.00
CA GLN A 77 0.81 -21.62 5.79
C GLN A 77 0.41 -22.27 7.13
N CYS A 78 -0.85 -22.68 7.31
CA CYS A 78 -1.15 -23.57 8.43
C CYS A 78 -0.56 -24.94 8.15
N GLY A 79 0.15 -25.50 9.13
CA GLY A 79 0.67 -26.87 9.08
C GLY A 79 -0.41 -27.94 9.29
N CYS A 80 -1.68 -27.54 9.26
CA CYS A 80 -2.85 -28.39 9.33
C CYS A 80 -2.83 -29.43 8.18
N PRO A 81 -3.31 -30.67 8.39
CA PRO A 81 -3.27 -31.72 7.36
C PRO A 81 -3.90 -31.31 6.01
N SER A 82 -4.95 -30.49 6.06
CA SER A 82 -5.68 -29.98 4.89
C SER A 82 -4.87 -28.99 4.03
N CYS A 83 -4.14 -28.05 4.62
CA CYS A 83 -3.28 -27.14 3.84
C CYS A 83 -2.02 -27.83 3.32
N ARG A 84 -1.47 -28.80 4.07
CA ARG A 84 -0.34 -29.62 3.58
C ARG A 84 -0.72 -30.44 2.35
N ALA A 85 -1.91 -31.03 2.31
CA ALA A 85 -2.40 -31.77 1.14
C ALA A 85 -2.44 -30.90 -0.12
N ARG A 86 -3.04 -29.70 -0.04
CA ARG A 86 -3.14 -28.76 -1.19
C ARG A 86 -1.78 -28.31 -1.73
N ILE A 87 -0.77 -28.14 -0.87
CA ILE A 87 0.59 -27.74 -1.27
C ILE A 87 1.31 -28.86 -2.03
N ASN A 88 1.06 -30.12 -1.67
CA ASN A 88 1.68 -31.26 -2.37
C ASN A 88 1.06 -31.50 -3.75
N GLU A 89 -0.24 -31.26 -3.91
CA GLU A 89 -0.93 -31.38 -5.20
C GLU A 89 -0.43 -30.35 -6.22
N THR A 90 -0.12 -29.12 -5.78
CA THR A 90 0.40 -28.07 -6.66
C THR A 90 1.86 -28.24 -7.07
N LYS A 91 2.64 -29.07 -6.35
CA LYS A 91 4.05 -29.36 -6.66
C LYS A 91 4.28 -30.53 -7.62
N SER A 92 3.22 -31.29 -7.94
CA SER A 92 3.30 -32.49 -8.77
C SER A 92 2.75 -32.28 -10.19
N ALA A 93 2.50 -31.03 -10.58
CA ALA A 93 2.03 -30.61 -11.90
C ALA A 93 3.15 -29.89 -12.67
#